data_AF-A0A949UFQ7-F1
#
_entry.id   AF-A0A949UFQ7-F1
#
_cell.length_a   1.000
_cell.length_b   1.000
_cell.length_c   1.000
_cell.angle_alpha   90.00
_cell.angle_beta   90.00
_cell.angle_gamma   90.00
#
_symmetry.space_group_name_H-M   'P 1'
#
loop_
_entity.id
_entity.type
_entity.pdbx_description
1 polymer ?
#
loop_
_entity_poly.entity_id
_entity_poly.type
_entity_poly.pdbx_seq_one_letter_code
_entity_poly.pdbx_strand_id
1 'polypeptide(L)'
;MRQVLLCLCFYVVSLGALHAQDGSITDTSDRFFLPHDTFWGYAQFDLAPPHNEIDPNLCTSNAGSYGGVNAPCSEFARYMLSGYLEVRPFGQGQLRRFMLFGEPSFLFGKNIPKTSYTWSFDAIGIEHSWGLGVYLAKGFEFRVTQHFLFDRLGARDKNLGTADLGNNGPWGRYNAIGVRKYFGQRRWGNSQ
;
A
#
# COMPACT_ATOMS: atom_id res chain seq x y z
N MET A 1 3.27 -20.68 24.71
CA MET A 1 3.81 -20.00 23.50
C MET A 1 2.77 -19.14 22.76
N ARG A 2 1.54 -19.63 22.52
CA ARG A 2 0.47 -18.87 21.84
C ARG A 2 0.01 -17.58 22.56
N GLN A 3 0.06 -17.55 23.90
CA GLN A 3 -0.28 -16.36 24.69
C GLN A 3 0.82 -15.27 24.68
N VAL A 4 2.09 -15.67 24.53
CA VAL A 4 3.23 -14.74 24.49
C VAL A 4 3.27 -13.98 23.16
N LEU A 5 2.90 -14.64 22.05
CA LEU A 5 2.80 -14.00 20.74
C LEU A 5 1.67 -12.94 20.69
N LEU A 6 0.53 -13.23 21.33
CA LEU A 6 -0.59 -12.30 21.41
C LEU A 6 -0.27 -11.05 22.24
N CYS A 7 0.48 -11.19 23.34
CA CYS A 7 0.96 -10.05 24.12
C CYS A 7 1.96 -9.18 23.35
N LEU A 8 2.84 -9.79 22.54
CA LEU A 8 3.82 -9.07 21.72
C LEU A 8 3.17 -8.24 20.60
N CYS A 9 2.14 -8.78 19.94
CA CYS A 9 1.38 -8.02 18.93
C CYS A 9 0.63 -6.82 19.54
N PHE A 10 0.03 -6.99 20.73
CA PHE A 10 -0.64 -5.89 21.43
C PHE A 10 0.35 -4.80 21.88
N TYR A 11 1.57 -5.17 22.29
CA TYR A 11 2.60 -4.21 22.72
C TYR A 11 3.15 -3.37 21.56
N VAL A 12 3.29 -3.94 20.36
CA VAL A 12 3.77 -3.21 19.18
C VAL A 12 2.71 -2.23 18.66
N VAL A 13 1.42 -2.58 18.75
CA VAL A 13 0.31 -1.70 18.36
C VAL A 13 0.11 -0.56 19.37
N SER A 14 0.29 -0.80 20.67
CA SER A 14 0.13 0.23 21.70
C SER A 14 1.32 1.21 21.78
N LEU A 15 2.56 0.76 21.54
CA LEU A 15 3.72 1.68 21.49
C LEU A 15 3.64 2.66 20.29
N GLY A 16 3.05 2.24 19.16
CA GLY A 16 2.86 3.10 18.00
C GLY A 16 1.82 4.22 18.22
N ALA A 17 0.80 3.96 19.04
CA ALA A 17 -0.26 4.93 19.33
C ALA A 17 0.17 6.02 20.33
N LEU A 18 1.10 5.70 21.24
CA LEU A 18 1.56 6.62 22.30
C LEU A 18 2.52 7.70 21.79
N HIS A 19 3.21 7.51 20.67
CA HIS A 19 4.09 8.55 20.09
C HIS A 19 3.37 9.53 19.14
N ALA A 20 2.05 9.42 18.97
CA ALA A 20 1.30 10.29 18.05
C ALA A 20 0.72 11.56 18.72
N GLN A 21 0.88 11.75 20.02
CA GLN A 21 0.37 12.92 20.75
C GLN A 21 1.42 13.46 21.72
N ASP A 22 2.31 14.32 21.22
CA ASP A 22 2.86 15.43 22.01
C ASP A 22 3.48 16.45 21.06
N GLY A 23 2.66 17.41 20.62
CA GLY A 23 3.12 18.59 19.92
C GLY A 23 3.26 19.75 20.90
N SER A 24 4.39 19.86 21.60
CA SER A 24 4.72 21.08 22.33
C SER A 24 5.05 22.17 21.31
N ILE A 25 4.31 23.28 21.37
CA ILE A 25 4.62 24.51 20.64
C ILE A 25 5.90 25.07 21.27
N THR A 26 7.03 24.76 20.67
CA THR A 26 8.29 25.46 20.93
C THR A 26 8.82 25.91 19.59
N ASP A 27 8.57 27.18 19.33
CA ASP A 27 9.08 27.99 18.25
C ASP A 27 10.59 28.16 18.43
N THR A 28 11.39 27.27 17.86
CA THR A 28 12.84 27.44 17.76
C THR A 28 13.39 26.83 16.47
N SER A 29 13.98 27.70 15.65
CA SER A 29 15.00 27.38 14.63
C SER A 29 14.54 26.54 13.44
N ASP A 30 13.75 27.18 12.58
CA ASP A 30 13.43 26.78 11.20
C ASP A 30 14.68 26.90 10.29
N ARG A 31 15.69 26.07 10.55
CA ARG A 31 16.95 26.00 9.78
C ARG A 31 17.31 24.55 9.46
N PHE A 32 17.10 24.24 8.18
CA PHE A 32 17.72 23.21 7.36
C PHE A 32 17.32 21.73 7.54
N PHE A 33 17.00 21.18 6.36
CA PHE A 33 16.99 19.79 5.92
C PHE A 33 15.71 18.97 6.01
N LEU A 34 14.93 18.98 7.09
CA LEU A 34 13.65 18.26 7.13
C LEU A 34 12.68 18.98 8.09
N PRO A 35 11.74 19.79 7.60
CA PRO A 35 10.75 20.42 8.49
C PRO A 35 9.88 19.34 9.17
N HIS A 36 9.25 19.65 10.30
CA HIS A 36 8.43 18.67 11.06
C HIS A 36 7.27 18.08 10.21
N ASP A 37 6.94 18.72 9.10
CA ASP A 37 5.93 18.30 8.14
C ASP A 37 6.45 17.54 6.91
N THR A 38 7.72 17.11 6.96
CA THR A 38 8.35 16.40 5.86
C THR A 38 7.58 15.14 5.47
N PHE A 39 7.07 14.41 6.46
CA PHE A 39 6.40 13.12 6.26
C PHE A 39 4.91 13.24 6.50
N TRP A 40 4.12 12.76 5.55
CA TRP A 40 2.69 12.62 5.71
C TRP A 40 2.21 11.34 5.02
N GLY A 41 1.27 10.65 5.63
CA GLY A 41 0.86 9.37 5.07
C GLY A 41 -0.26 8.69 5.84
N TYR A 42 -0.59 7.50 5.37
CA TYR A 42 -1.47 6.57 6.04
C TYR A 42 -0.99 5.13 5.82
N ALA A 43 -1.41 4.24 6.71
CA ALA A 43 -1.38 2.81 6.48
C ALA A 43 -2.80 2.29 6.62
N GLN A 44 -3.15 1.29 5.83
CA GLN A 44 -4.49 0.73 5.76
C GLN A 44 -4.39 -0.79 5.72
N PHE A 45 -5.31 -1.42 6.45
CA PHE A 45 -5.48 -2.86 6.44
C PHE A 45 -6.90 -3.19 6.02
N ASP A 46 -7.02 -3.92 4.91
CA ASP A 46 -8.28 -4.33 4.33
C ASP A 46 -8.48 -5.83 4.48
N LEU A 47 -9.73 -6.19 4.75
CA LEU A 47 -10.21 -7.57 4.73
C LEU A 47 -11.33 -7.69 3.70
N ALA A 48 -11.08 -8.50 2.68
CA ALA A 48 -12.04 -8.83 1.66
C ALA A 48 -12.91 -10.01 2.10
N PRO A 49 -14.25 -9.87 2.18
CA PRO A 49 -15.13 -10.97 2.53
C PRO A 49 -15.13 -12.07 1.44
N PRO A 50 -15.64 -13.27 1.75
CA PRO A 50 -15.77 -14.35 0.77
C PRO A 50 -16.54 -13.91 -0.47
N HIS A 51 -16.12 -14.39 -1.64
CA HIS A 51 -16.65 -14.03 -2.96
C HIS A 51 -16.34 -12.60 -3.42
N ASN A 52 -15.49 -11.87 -2.70
CA ASN A 52 -15.02 -10.53 -3.07
C ASN A 52 -13.50 -10.42 -2.95
N GLU A 53 -12.78 -11.51 -3.24
CA GLU A 53 -11.33 -11.57 -3.15
C GLU A 53 -10.67 -10.52 -4.06
N ILE A 54 -9.54 -9.98 -3.60
CA ILE A 54 -8.71 -9.08 -4.38
C ILE A 54 -7.93 -9.92 -5.40
N ASP A 55 -8.03 -9.54 -6.67
CA ASP A 55 -7.39 -10.24 -7.77
C ASP A 55 -6.18 -9.44 -8.29
N PRO A 56 -4.94 -9.83 -7.97
CA PRO A 56 -3.74 -9.24 -8.57
C PRO A 56 -3.49 -9.70 -10.02
N ASN A 57 -4.42 -10.45 -10.61
CA ASN A 57 -4.37 -10.99 -11.98
C ASN A 57 -3.10 -11.81 -12.28
N LEU A 58 -2.70 -12.61 -11.30
CA LEU A 58 -1.57 -13.55 -11.41
C LEU A 58 -2.05 -14.97 -11.73
N CYS A 59 -3.30 -15.29 -11.42
CA CYS A 59 -3.95 -16.54 -11.75
C CYS A 59 -5.16 -16.27 -12.64
N THR A 60 -5.43 -17.15 -13.61
CA THR A 60 -6.69 -17.10 -14.36
C THR A 60 -7.89 -17.30 -13.44
N SER A 61 -9.01 -16.64 -13.74
CA SER A 61 -10.25 -16.71 -12.95
C SER A 61 -10.84 -18.12 -12.88
N ASN A 62 -10.48 -19.01 -13.81
CA ASN A 62 -10.85 -20.42 -13.82
C ASN A 62 -9.76 -21.35 -13.23
N ALA A 63 -8.87 -20.85 -12.37
CA ALA A 63 -7.80 -21.64 -11.75
C ALA A 63 -8.32 -22.95 -11.08
N GLY A 64 -9.55 -22.93 -10.55
CA GLY A 64 -10.21 -24.12 -9.99
C GLY A 64 -10.40 -25.27 -10.98
N SER A 65 -10.45 -25.01 -12.29
CA SER A 65 -10.51 -26.06 -13.32
C SER A 65 -9.21 -26.86 -13.45
N TYR A 66 -8.09 -26.37 -12.89
CA TYR A 66 -6.76 -26.97 -13.00
C TYR A 66 -6.28 -27.66 -11.71
N GLY A 67 -7.21 -28.10 -10.85
CA GLY A 67 -6.88 -28.82 -9.60
C GLY A 67 -7.89 -28.68 -8.48
N GLY A 68 -9.04 -28.05 -8.72
CA GLY A 68 -10.10 -27.86 -7.74
C GLY A 68 -9.59 -27.07 -6.53
N VAL A 69 -9.86 -27.58 -5.33
CA VAL A 69 -9.44 -26.97 -4.07
C VAL A 69 -7.90 -26.95 -3.91
N ASN A 70 -7.19 -27.85 -4.61
CA ASN A 70 -5.75 -27.98 -4.56
C ASN A 70 -5.06 -27.40 -5.80
N ALA A 71 -5.74 -26.51 -6.54
CA ALA A 71 -5.11 -25.89 -7.71
C ALA A 71 -3.81 -25.17 -7.28
N PRO A 72 -2.71 -25.36 -8.03
CA PRO A 72 -1.42 -24.79 -7.67
C PRO A 72 -1.42 -23.25 -7.71
N CYS A 73 -2.24 -22.64 -8.57
CA CYS A 73 -2.44 -21.18 -8.64
C CYS A 73 -3.64 -20.77 -7.76
N SER A 74 -3.37 -20.16 -6.61
CA SER A 74 -4.38 -19.75 -5.61
C SER A 74 -4.14 -18.34 -5.07
N GLU A 75 -3.82 -17.41 -5.96
CA GLU A 75 -3.29 -16.08 -5.61
C GLU A 75 -4.36 -14.99 -5.56
N PHE A 76 -5.53 -15.35 -5.05
CA PHE A 76 -6.61 -14.40 -4.80
C PHE A 76 -6.53 -13.96 -3.34
N ALA A 77 -6.22 -12.67 -3.14
CA ALA A 77 -5.94 -12.12 -1.83
C ALA A 77 -7.22 -11.88 -1.04
N ARG A 78 -7.11 -12.07 0.27
CA ARG A 78 -8.17 -11.76 1.23
C ARG A 78 -7.78 -10.60 2.14
N TYR A 79 -6.49 -10.45 2.40
CA TYR A 79 -5.98 -9.38 3.21
C TYR A 79 -5.06 -8.51 2.37
N MET A 80 -5.16 -7.20 2.57
CA MET A 80 -4.26 -6.24 1.96
C MET A 80 -3.76 -5.29 3.04
N LEU A 81 -2.44 -5.14 3.11
CA LEU A 81 -1.80 -4.08 3.89
C LEU A 81 -1.24 -3.08 2.89
N SER A 82 -1.83 -1.90 2.82
CA SER A 82 -1.38 -0.83 1.94
C SER A 82 -0.89 0.36 2.75
N GLY A 83 -0.02 1.16 2.16
CA GLY A 83 0.46 2.38 2.77
C GLY A 83 0.62 3.47 1.74
N TYR A 84 0.55 4.71 2.17
CA TYR A 84 0.89 5.88 1.40
C TYR A 84 1.83 6.74 2.24
N LEU A 85 3.00 7.04 1.72
CA LEU A 85 3.94 7.94 2.38
C LEU A 85 4.39 9.00 1.40
N GLU A 86 4.19 10.25 1.78
CA GLU A 86 4.62 11.44 1.08
C GLU A 86 5.76 12.10 1.84
N VAL A 87 6.79 12.48 1.09
CA VAL A 87 8.00 13.13 1.56
C VAL A 87 8.15 14.48 0.85
N ARG A 88 8.28 15.54 1.64
CA ARG A 88 8.54 16.90 1.18
C ARG A 88 9.85 17.40 1.77
N PRO A 89 10.97 17.24 1.05
CA PRO A 89 12.29 17.57 1.61
C PRO A 89 12.53 19.08 1.78
N PHE A 90 11.69 19.94 1.19
CA PHE A 90 11.86 21.40 1.22
C PHE A 90 10.79 22.07 2.09
N GLY A 91 11.22 22.70 3.20
CA GLY A 91 10.31 23.40 4.12
C GLY A 91 9.93 24.83 3.73
N GLN A 92 10.64 25.46 2.80
CA GLN A 92 10.41 26.85 2.40
C GLN A 92 10.54 27.07 0.88
N GLY A 93 9.89 28.12 0.36
CA GLY A 93 9.96 28.54 -1.05
C GLY A 93 9.02 27.80 -2.00
N GLN A 94 9.16 28.04 -3.31
CA GLN A 94 8.34 27.40 -4.36
C GLN A 94 8.55 25.88 -4.40
N LEU A 95 9.70 25.39 -3.94
CA LEU A 95 10.04 23.97 -3.93
C LEU A 95 9.25 23.13 -2.91
N ARG A 96 8.62 23.77 -1.91
CA ARG A 96 7.73 23.09 -0.94
C ARG A 96 6.49 22.44 -1.59
N ARG A 97 6.19 22.81 -2.84
CA ARG A 97 5.09 22.24 -3.62
C ARG A 97 5.43 20.85 -4.17
N PHE A 98 6.71 20.53 -4.33
CA PHE A 98 7.13 19.23 -4.82
C PHE A 98 7.07 18.20 -3.69
N MET A 99 6.62 17.00 -4.06
CA MET A 99 6.55 15.87 -3.16
C MET A 99 6.93 14.60 -3.90
N LEU A 100 7.61 13.72 -3.18
CA LEU A 100 7.85 12.35 -3.59
C LEU A 100 6.91 11.48 -2.75
N PHE A 101 6.23 10.52 -3.35
CA PHE A 101 5.40 9.59 -2.60
C PHE A 101 5.68 8.15 -2.98
N GLY A 102 5.48 7.25 -2.04
CA GLY A 102 5.47 5.80 -2.23
C GLY A 102 4.14 5.23 -1.75
N GLU A 103 3.62 4.25 -2.47
CA GLU A 103 2.37 3.57 -2.14
C GLU A 103 2.54 2.05 -2.32
N PRO A 104 3.12 1.34 -1.32
CA PRO A 104 3.24 -0.11 -1.36
C PRO A 104 1.92 -0.79 -0.96
N SER A 105 1.63 -1.94 -1.59
CA SER A 105 0.51 -2.80 -1.22
C SER A 105 0.95 -4.26 -1.11
N PHE A 106 0.84 -4.83 0.08
CA PHE A 106 1.11 -6.23 0.36
C PHE A 106 -0.17 -7.04 0.33
N LEU A 107 -0.17 -8.15 -0.41
CA LEU A 107 -1.33 -9.03 -0.56
C LEU A 107 -1.08 -10.37 0.13
N PHE A 108 -2.10 -10.83 0.87
CA PHE A 108 -2.09 -12.11 1.56
C PHE A 108 -3.37 -12.89 1.27
N GLY A 109 -3.24 -14.19 1.04
CA GLY A 109 -4.36 -15.06 0.76
C GLY A 109 -3.96 -16.39 0.15
N LYS A 110 -4.91 -17.33 0.19
CA LYS A 110 -4.82 -18.61 -0.51
C LYS A 110 -6.22 -19.03 -0.96
N ASN A 111 -6.80 -18.25 -1.87
CA ASN A 111 -8.16 -18.45 -2.34
C ASN A 111 -8.19 -18.82 -3.81
N ILE A 112 -9.26 -19.49 -4.22
CA ILE A 112 -9.56 -19.82 -5.60
C ILE A 112 -11.04 -19.49 -5.81
N PRO A 113 -11.39 -18.54 -6.70
CA PRO A 113 -12.76 -18.15 -6.96
C PRO A 113 -13.66 -19.36 -7.21
N LYS A 114 -14.83 -19.33 -6.56
CA LYS A 114 -15.89 -20.35 -6.61
C LYS A 114 -15.51 -21.75 -6.12
N THR A 115 -14.25 -21.97 -5.73
CA THR A 115 -13.72 -23.31 -5.47
C THR A 115 -13.24 -23.45 -4.03
N SER A 116 -12.47 -22.48 -3.53
CA SER A 116 -11.90 -22.53 -2.19
C SER A 116 -11.74 -21.13 -1.60
N TYR A 117 -12.25 -20.96 -0.37
CA TYR A 117 -12.23 -19.71 0.36
C TYR A 117 -11.63 -19.93 1.74
N THR A 118 -10.37 -19.58 1.92
CA THR A 118 -9.61 -19.79 3.15
C THR A 118 -9.31 -18.46 3.85
N TRP A 119 -9.23 -18.52 5.18
CA TRP A 119 -8.79 -17.41 6.03
C TRP A 119 -7.29 -17.50 6.28
N SER A 120 -6.52 -17.64 5.20
CA SER A 120 -5.07 -17.83 5.26
C SER A 120 -4.36 -16.50 5.06
N PHE A 121 -3.44 -16.17 5.98
CA PHE A 121 -2.56 -14.99 5.90
C PHE A 121 -1.25 -15.31 5.16
N ASP A 122 -1.33 -16.14 4.13
CA ASP A 122 -0.19 -16.59 3.36
C ASP A 122 0.23 -15.52 2.34
N ALA A 123 1.52 -15.18 2.28
CA ALA A 123 2.00 -14.06 1.48
C ALA A 123 1.89 -14.38 -0.02
N ILE A 124 1.21 -13.50 -0.75
CA ILE A 124 1.13 -13.58 -2.21
C ILE A 124 2.26 -12.76 -2.81
N GLY A 125 2.33 -11.48 -2.45
CA GLY A 125 3.37 -10.60 -2.94
C GLY A 125 3.19 -9.15 -2.56
N ILE A 126 3.99 -8.30 -3.18
CA ILE A 126 3.98 -6.86 -3.00
C ILE A 126 3.87 -6.15 -4.35
N GLU A 127 3.00 -5.15 -4.39
CA GLU A 127 3.04 -4.10 -5.39
C GLU A 127 3.84 -2.91 -4.85
N HIS A 128 4.83 -2.49 -5.63
CA HIS A 128 5.54 -1.26 -5.38
C HIS A 128 5.02 -0.17 -6.31
N SER A 129 4.60 0.97 -5.75
CA SER A 129 4.35 2.16 -6.55
C SER A 129 4.98 3.39 -5.90
N TRP A 130 5.39 4.32 -6.74
CA TRP A 130 5.95 5.60 -6.30
C TRP A 130 5.65 6.67 -7.34
N GLY A 131 5.81 7.92 -6.96
CA GLY A 131 5.61 9.00 -7.89
C GLY A 131 6.01 10.35 -7.37
N LEU A 132 5.88 11.31 -8.25
CA LEU A 132 6.18 12.71 -8.00
C LEU A 132 4.88 13.51 -8.10
N GLY A 133 4.69 14.42 -7.15
CA GLY A 133 3.56 15.31 -7.09
C GLY A 133 3.98 16.77 -7.03
N VAL A 134 3.15 17.66 -7.56
CA VAL A 134 3.26 19.09 -7.39
C VAL A 134 1.93 19.63 -6.90
N TYR A 135 1.97 20.28 -5.74
CA TYR A 135 0.81 21.01 -5.23
C TYR A 135 0.54 22.24 -6.08
N LEU A 136 -0.70 22.37 -6.55
CA LEU A 136 -1.14 23.50 -7.35
C LEU A 136 -1.75 24.57 -6.42
N ALA A 137 -3.08 24.58 -6.28
CA ALA A 137 -3.82 25.49 -5.43
C ALA A 137 -5.13 24.84 -4.97
N LYS A 138 -5.70 25.36 -3.87
CA LYS A 138 -7.02 24.94 -3.37
C LYS A 138 -7.14 23.41 -3.19
N GLY A 139 -6.10 22.72 -2.75
CA GLY A 139 -6.16 21.26 -2.58
C GLY A 139 -6.03 20.44 -3.86
N PHE A 140 -5.70 21.04 -5.01
CA PHE A 140 -5.35 20.29 -6.22
C PHE A 140 -3.87 19.93 -6.25
N GLU A 141 -3.58 18.73 -6.71
CA GLU A 141 -2.24 18.17 -6.83
C GLU A 141 -2.10 17.49 -8.19
N PHE A 142 -1.10 17.90 -8.97
CA PHE A 142 -0.70 17.19 -10.18
C PHE A 142 0.26 16.07 -9.79
N ARG A 143 0.11 14.88 -10.39
CA ARG A 143 0.90 13.70 -10.03
C ARG A 143 1.27 12.86 -11.23
N VAL A 144 2.46 12.28 -11.16
CA VAL A 144 2.91 11.20 -12.02
C VAL A 144 3.23 10.01 -11.14
N THR A 145 2.57 8.88 -11.36
CA THR A 145 2.73 7.65 -10.59
C THR A 145 3.24 6.54 -11.50
N GLN A 146 4.27 5.83 -11.05
CA GLN A 146 4.77 4.59 -11.63
C GLN A 146 4.36 3.43 -10.73
N HIS A 147 3.58 2.51 -11.30
CA HIS A 147 3.31 1.20 -10.71
C HIS A 147 4.33 0.20 -11.26
N PHE A 148 5.05 -0.49 -10.39
CA PHE A 148 6.01 -1.52 -10.76
C PHE A 148 5.41 -2.91 -10.74
N LEU A 149 6.12 -3.82 -11.42
CA LEU A 149 5.81 -5.24 -11.48
C LEU A 149 5.47 -5.76 -10.09
N PHE A 150 4.40 -6.53 -10.01
CA PHE A 150 4.06 -7.24 -8.79
C PHE A 150 5.15 -8.29 -8.48
N ASP A 151 5.74 -8.20 -7.29
CA ASP A 151 6.76 -9.15 -6.85
C ASP A 151 6.11 -10.23 -6.00
N ARG A 152 6.06 -11.45 -6.55
CA ARG A 152 5.56 -12.63 -5.83
C ARG A 152 6.52 -13.03 -4.72
N LEU A 153 5.99 -13.57 -3.63
CA LEU A 153 6.77 -13.94 -2.45
C LEU A 153 6.65 -15.44 -2.12
N GLY A 154 7.76 -16.00 -1.63
CA GLY A 154 7.78 -17.35 -1.04
C GLY A 154 7.47 -18.47 -2.03
N ALA A 155 6.57 -19.38 -1.66
CA ALA A 155 6.22 -20.57 -2.45
C ALA A 155 5.58 -20.25 -3.82
N ARG A 156 5.21 -18.98 -4.04
CA ARG A 156 4.57 -18.46 -5.24
C ARG A 156 5.56 -17.87 -6.24
N ASP A 157 6.82 -17.66 -5.88
CA ASP A 157 7.87 -17.12 -6.76
C ASP A 157 8.39 -18.15 -7.79
N LYS A 158 7.47 -18.85 -8.44
CA LYS A 158 7.75 -19.85 -9.47
C LYS A 158 6.52 -20.00 -10.35
N ASN A 159 6.68 -20.70 -11.46
CA ASN A 159 5.55 -21.06 -12.31
C ASN A 159 4.60 -22.00 -11.54
N LEU A 160 3.34 -21.57 -11.37
CA LEU A 160 2.28 -22.29 -10.67
C LEU A 160 1.41 -23.14 -11.61
N GLY A 161 1.88 -23.43 -12.81
CA GLY A 161 1.22 -24.31 -13.78
C GLY A 161 0.38 -23.55 -14.82
N THR A 162 -0.53 -24.25 -15.47
CA THR A 162 -1.31 -23.72 -16.62
C THR A 162 -2.25 -22.58 -16.28
N ALA A 163 -2.61 -22.43 -15.01
CA ALA A 163 -3.45 -21.34 -14.52
C ALA A 163 -2.65 -20.07 -14.19
N ASP A 164 -1.32 -20.14 -14.22
CA ASP A 164 -0.42 -19.04 -13.91
C ASP A 164 -0.30 -18.08 -15.10
N LEU A 165 -0.68 -16.82 -14.88
CA LEU A 165 -0.56 -15.74 -15.87
C LEU A 165 0.78 -15.00 -15.76
N GLY A 166 1.55 -15.29 -14.70
CA GLY A 166 2.80 -14.63 -14.37
C GLY A 166 2.62 -13.18 -13.92
N ASN A 167 3.73 -12.49 -13.70
CA ASN A 167 3.73 -11.14 -13.11
C ASN A 167 3.47 -10.02 -14.14
N ASN A 168 3.12 -10.38 -15.38
CA ASN A 168 2.87 -9.41 -16.47
C ASN A 168 1.40 -8.99 -16.57
N GLY A 169 0.61 -9.22 -15.53
CA GLY A 169 -0.76 -8.75 -15.44
C GLY A 169 -0.86 -7.20 -15.48
N PRO A 170 -2.05 -6.66 -15.76
CA PRO A 170 -2.34 -5.23 -15.71
C PRO A 170 -2.25 -4.65 -14.28
N TRP A 171 -2.34 -5.50 -13.25
CA TRP A 171 -2.08 -5.12 -11.88
C TRP A 171 -0.57 -4.95 -11.69
N GLY A 172 -0.13 -3.74 -11.34
CA GLY A 172 1.28 -3.46 -11.11
C GLY A 172 2.14 -3.37 -12.38
N ARG A 173 1.68 -2.70 -13.45
CA ARG A 173 2.61 -2.29 -14.54
C ARG A 173 2.03 -1.20 -15.44
N TYR A 174 1.84 -0.01 -14.88
CA TYR A 174 1.40 1.13 -15.66
C TYR A 174 1.89 2.45 -15.06
N ASN A 175 1.84 3.48 -15.90
CA ASN A 175 2.09 4.85 -15.50
C ASN A 175 0.80 5.64 -15.57
N ALA A 176 0.57 6.47 -14.56
CA ALA A 176 -0.57 7.37 -14.51
C ALA A 176 -0.10 8.80 -14.38
N ILE A 177 -0.65 9.68 -15.23
CA ILE A 177 -0.55 11.12 -15.07
C ILE A 177 -1.93 11.60 -14.69
N GLY A 178 -2.04 12.28 -13.55
CA GLY A 178 -3.35 12.61 -12.99
C GLY A 178 -3.36 13.85 -12.13
N VAL A 179 -4.58 14.26 -11.78
CA VAL A 179 -4.83 15.35 -10.84
C VAL A 179 -5.65 14.79 -9.68
N ARG A 180 -5.16 14.99 -8.46
CA ARG A 180 -5.83 14.60 -7.22
C ARG A 180 -6.40 15.84 -6.54
N LYS A 181 -7.62 15.72 -6.01
CA LYS A 181 -8.28 16.76 -5.21
C LYS A 181 -8.43 16.27 -3.77
N TYR A 182 -7.94 17.07 -2.84
CA TYR A 182 -8.20 16.88 -1.42
C TYR A 182 -9.44 17.68 -1.02
N PHE A 183 -10.33 17.05 -0.27
CA PHE A 183 -11.48 17.68 0.38
C PHE A 183 -11.16 17.87 1.87
N GLY A 184 -11.43 19.06 2.40
CA GLY A 184 -11.03 19.46 3.76
C GLY A 184 -9.71 20.23 3.81
N GLN A 185 -9.34 20.70 5.01
CA GLN A 185 -8.08 21.39 5.23
C GLN A 185 -6.94 20.38 5.39
N ARG A 186 -6.08 20.31 4.37
CA ARG A 186 -4.73 19.76 4.56
C ARG A 186 -3.98 20.71 5.48
N ARG A 187 -3.19 20.19 6.45
CA ARG A 187 -2.42 21.01 7.41
C ARG A 187 -1.55 22.09 6.75
N TRP A 188 -1.17 21.89 5.49
CA TRP A 188 -0.29 22.76 4.70
C TRP A 188 -1.03 23.77 3.80
N GLY A 189 -2.36 23.79 3.80
CA GLY A 189 -3.18 24.65 2.95
C GLY A 189 -3.20 26.13 3.35
N ASN A 190 -2.58 26.50 4.47
CA ASN A 190 -2.59 27.86 5.02
C ASN A 190 -1.30 28.66 4.77
N SER A 191 -0.36 28.18 3.94
CA SER A 191 0.78 29.01 3.52
C SER A 191 0.39 29.88 2.32
N GLN A 192 -0.47 30.86 2.56
CA GLN A 192 -0.58 32.09 1.77
C GLN A 192 -0.53 33.28 2.71
#